data_AF-A0A818PWS8-F1
#
_entry.id   AF-A0A818PWS8-F1
#
_cell.length_a   1.000
_cell.length_b   1.000
_cell.length_c   1.000
_cell.angle_alpha   90.00
_cell.angle_beta   90.00
_cell.angle_gamma   90.00
#
_symmetry.space_group_name_H-M   'P 1'
#
loop_
_entity.id
_entity.type
_entity.pdbx_description
1 polymer ?
#
loop_
_entity_poly.entity_id
_entity_poly.type
_entity_poly.pdbx_seq_one_letter_code
_entity_poly.pdbx_strand_id
1 'polypeptide(L)'
;MIENRISMNPADRDALSGIIYYSLGDPSGSKVYGVIPNYYFPYRNAPDHVQPFVLVQFKNLPLNRLLSVTCRAWAPGIQHDSRGMRGMVSFQLFRSQGSGTTNIDAS
;
A
#
# COMPACT_ATOMS: atom_id res chain seq x y z
N MET A 1 16.43 -5.96 -4.48
CA MET A 1 15.33 -5.53 -3.59
C MET A 1 14.03 -5.74 -4.34
N ILE A 2 12.92 -5.90 -3.62
CA ILE A 2 11.59 -5.91 -4.24
C ILE A 2 11.06 -4.48 -4.22
N GLU A 3 10.70 -3.94 -5.39
CA GLU A 3 10.14 -2.60 -5.54
C GLU A 3 8.62 -2.65 -5.60
N ASN A 4 7.92 -1.85 -4.80
CA ASN A 4 6.46 -1.79 -4.81
C ASN A 4 6.00 -0.54 -5.56
N ARG A 5 5.05 -0.75 -6.49
CA ARG A 5 4.49 0.32 -7.31
C ARG A 5 2.97 0.27 -7.30
N ILE A 6 2.36 1.43 -7.07
CA ILE A 6 0.91 1.62 -7.12
C ILE A 6 0.49 2.07 -8.52
N SER A 7 -0.61 1.49 -8.99
CA SER A 7 -1.30 1.83 -10.22
C SER A 7 -2.78 2.09 -9.89
N MET A 8 -3.28 3.19 -10.40
CA MET A 8 -4.66 3.68 -10.25
C MET A 8 -5.09 4.30 -11.58
N ASN A 9 -6.40 4.45 -11.80
CA ASN A 9 -6.91 5.29 -12.88
C ASN A 9 -6.37 6.73 -12.70
N PRO A 10 -5.90 7.42 -13.77
CA PRO A 10 -5.48 8.82 -13.69
C PRO A 10 -6.44 9.72 -12.91
N ALA A 11 -7.74 9.61 -13.18
CA ALA A 11 -8.74 10.43 -12.49
C ALA A 11 -8.77 10.18 -10.97
N ASP A 12 -8.53 8.94 -10.53
CA ASP A 12 -8.50 8.57 -9.12
C ASP A 12 -7.20 8.99 -8.45
N ARG A 13 -6.09 8.94 -9.19
CA ARG A 13 -4.79 9.42 -8.73
C ARG A 13 -4.81 10.93 -8.50
N ASP A 14 -5.39 11.69 -9.41
CA ASP A 14 -5.45 13.16 -9.33
C ASP A 14 -6.38 13.65 -8.21
N ALA A 15 -7.28 12.78 -7.72
CA ALA A 15 -8.15 13.07 -6.59
C ALA A 15 -7.43 13.00 -5.22
N LEU A 16 -6.21 12.46 -5.20
CA LEU A 16 -5.38 12.36 -4.00
C LEU A 16 -4.37 13.50 -3.97
N SER A 17 -4.07 14.03 -2.78
CA SER A 17 -2.99 15.02 -2.65
C SER A 17 -1.60 14.39 -2.62
N GLY A 18 -1.51 13.06 -2.60
CA GLY A 18 -0.26 12.33 -2.61
C GLY A 18 -0.38 10.89 -2.14
N ILE A 19 0.62 10.10 -2.47
CA ILE A 19 0.80 8.72 -2.03
C ILE A 19 2.19 8.61 -1.45
N ILE A 20 2.30 8.27 -0.17
CA ILE A 20 3.59 8.15 0.54
C ILE A 20 3.82 6.69 0.88
N TYR A 21 5.04 6.21 0.62
CA TYR A 21 5.47 4.88 1.03
C TYR A 21 6.30 4.99 2.31
N TYR A 22 6.15 4.01 3.19
CA TYR A 22 7.00 3.80 4.35
C TYR A 22 7.52 2.36 4.33
N SER A 23 8.81 2.19 4.56
CA SER A 23 9.47 0.88 4.64
C SER A 23 10.60 0.95 5.66
N LEU A 24 10.96 -0.20 6.21
CA LEU A 24 12.21 -0.35 6.94
C LEU A 24 13.35 -0.05 5.96
N GLY A 25 14.17 0.96 6.28
CA GLY A 25 15.29 1.38 5.44
C GLY A 25 16.34 0.29 5.26
N ASP A 26 17.43 0.64 4.58
CA ASP A 26 18.56 -0.27 4.41
C ASP A 26 19.50 -0.23 5.63
N PRO A 27 20.12 -1.34 6.06
CA PRO A 27 21.12 -1.39 7.14
C PRO A 27 22.32 -0.45 6.96
N SER A 28 22.58 0.10 5.76
CA SER A 28 23.55 1.20 5.57
C SER A 28 23.08 2.56 6.11
N GLY A 29 21.84 2.66 6.61
CA GLY A 29 21.22 3.92 7.02
C GLY A 29 20.50 4.67 5.89
N SER A 30 20.51 4.12 4.67
CA SER A 30 19.82 4.72 3.53
C SER A 30 18.29 4.60 3.66
N LYS A 31 17.58 5.74 3.62
CA LYS A 31 16.11 5.75 3.53
C LYS A 31 15.68 5.39 2.12
N VAL A 32 15.16 4.19 1.95
CA VAL A 32 14.55 3.75 0.69
C VAL A 32 13.07 3.48 0.96
N TYR A 33 12.20 4.15 0.22
CA TYR A 33 10.76 4.06 0.39
C TYR A 33 10.15 3.11 -0.63
N GLY A 34 9.16 2.32 -0.22
CA GLY A 34 8.42 1.45 -1.14
C GLY A 34 9.17 0.18 -1.52
N VAL A 35 10.25 -0.17 -0.82
CA VAL A 35 11.07 -1.34 -1.14
C VAL A 35 11.12 -2.33 0.00
N ILE A 36 11.34 -3.60 -0.36
CA ILE A 36 11.72 -4.66 0.57
C ILE A 36 13.17 -5.06 0.27
N PRO A 37 14.07 -4.95 1.26
CA PRO A 37 15.46 -5.36 1.10
C PRO A 37 15.64 -6.87 0.87
N ASN A 38 16.72 -7.25 0.17
CA ASN A 38 17.00 -8.65 -0.15
C ASN A 38 17.45 -9.49 1.06
N TYR A 39 17.98 -8.87 2.12
CA TYR A 39 18.50 -9.60 3.30
C TYR A 39 17.41 -10.33 4.11
N TYR A 40 16.13 -10.03 3.87
CA TYR A 40 15.00 -10.80 4.39
C TYR A 40 14.81 -12.15 3.66
N PHE A 41 15.56 -12.41 2.58
CA PHE A 41 15.45 -13.62 1.76
C PHE A 41 16.80 -14.35 1.64
N PRO A 42 16.79 -15.69 1.45
CA PRO A 42 15.62 -16.57 1.36
C PRO A 42 15.00 -16.86 2.73
N TYR A 43 13.70 -17.14 2.75
CA TYR A 43 13.01 -17.60 3.95
C TYR A 43 13.47 -19.02 4.31
N ARG A 44 13.91 -19.23 5.57
CA ARG A 44 14.49 -20.50 6.06
C ARG A 44 13.71 -21.13 7.22
N ASN A 45 12.42 -20.81 7.39
CA ASN A 45 11.59 -21.28 8.51
C ASN A 45 12.21 -20.98 9.89
N ALA A 46 12.94 -19.87 10.03
CA ALA A 46 13.50 -19.48 11.32
C ALA A 46 12.36 -19.01 12.25
N PRO A 47 12.29 -19.45 13.52
CA PRO A 47 11.18 -19.14 14.43
C PRO A 47 10.97 -17.64 14.69
N ASP A 48 12.04 -16.87 14.58
CA ASP A 48 12.13 -15.43 14.81
C ASP A 48 12.08 -14.61 13.51
N HIS A 49 11.84 -15.26 12.37
CA HIS A 49 11.76 -14.56 11.09
C HIS A 49 10.53 -13.66 11.02
N VAL A 50 10.75 -12.35 10.95
CA VAL A 50 9.72 -11.36 10.70
C VAL A 50 9.73 -10.97 9.22
N GLN A 51 8.58 -11.16 8.56
CA GLN A 51 8.42 -10.71 7.19
C GLN A 51 8.45 -9.18 7.11
N PRO A 52 9.13 -8.60 6.11
CA PRO A 52 9.18 -7.16 5.93
C PRO A 52 7.85 -6.60 5.42
N PHE A 53 7.55 -5.37 5.79
CA PHE A 53 6.34 -4.67 5.35
C PHE A 53 6.67 -3.37 4.62
N VAL A 54 5.79 -3.02 3.68
CA VAL A 54 5.71 -1.69 3.09
C VAL A 54 4.35 -1.13 3.41
N LEU A 55 4.31 0.07 4.00
CA LEU A 55 3.08 0.78 4.30
C LEU A 55 2.88 1.88 3.26
N VAL A 56 1.62 2.13 2.95
CA VAL A 56 1.22 3.15 1.99
C VAL A 56 0.21 4.07 2.65
N GLN A 57 0.44 5.37 2.55
CA GLN A 57 -0.49 6.40 2.99
C GLN A 57 -1.04 7.17 1.79
N PHE A 58 -2.34 7.07 1.57
CA PHE A 58 -3.09 7.90 0.63
C PHE A 58 -3.48 9.21 1.33
N LYS A 59 -2.95 10.34 0.87
CA LYS A 59 -3.19 11.66 1.44
C LYS A 59 -4.46 12.27 0.83
N ASN A 60 -5.30 12.84 1.70
CA ASN A 60 -6.55 13.52 1.33
C ASN A 60 -7.48 12.68 0.44
N LEU A 61 -7.86 11.50 0.93
CA LEU A 61 -8.87 10.66 0.26
C LEU A 61 -10.15 11.44 -0.03
N PRO A 62 -10.67 11.47 -1.27
CA PRO A 62 -11.93 12.13 -1.58
C PRO A 62 -13.10 11.51 -0.82
N LEU A 63 -14.07 12.33 -0.42
CA LEU A 63 -15.31 11.87 0.19
C LEU A 63 -16.25 11.31 -0.88
N ASN A 64 -17.02 10.29 -0.51
CA ASN A 64 -18.08 9.69 -1.34
C ASN A 64 -17.61 9.26 -2.73
N ARG A 65 -16.33 8.90 -2.87
CA ARG A 65 -15.73 8.45 -4.12
C ARG A 65 -15.00 7.14 -3.90
N LEU A 66 -15.28 6.17 -4.76
CA LEU A 66 -14.63 4.86 -4.78
C LEU A 66 -13.36 4.95 -5.63
N LEU A 67 -12.21 4.61 -5.06
CA LEU A 67 -10.93 4.57 -5.77
C LEU A 67 -10.50 3.12 -5.95
N SER A 68 -10.08 2.74 -7.16
CA SER A 68 -9.51 1.43 -7.42
C SER A 68 -7.99 1.48 -7.37
N VAL A 69 -7.38 0.68 -6.51
CA VAL A 69 -5.93 0.67 -6.27
C VAL A 69 -5.36 -0.71 -6.56
N THR A 70 -4.30 -0.77 -7.37
CA THR A 70 -3.50 -1.98 -7.55
C THR A 70 -2.05 -1.72 -7.15
N CYS A 71 -1.53 -2.49 -6.19
CA CYS A 71 -0.13 -2.49 -5.80
C CYS A 71 0.57 -3.69 -6.43
N ARG A 72 1.70 -3.49 -7.13
CA ARG A 72 2.51 -4.54 -7.74
C ARG A 72 3.91 -4.56 -7.14
N ALA A 73 4.40 -5.76 -6.83
CA ALA A 73 5.77 -6.00 -6.39
C ALA A 73 6.64 -6.41 -7.57
N TRP A 74 7.81 -5.79 -7.74
CA TRP A 74 8.73 -6.02 -8.85
C TRP A 74 10.07 -6.51 -8.33
N ALA A 75 10.47 -7.71 -8.76
CA ALA A 75 11.81 -8.26 -8.58
C ALA A 75 12.00 -9.41 -9.58
N PRO A 76 13.25 -9.81 -9.88
CA PRO A 76 13.52 -11.03 -10.65
C PRO A 76 12.81 -12.23 -10.01
N GLY A 77 12.07 -13.00 -10.82
CA GLY A 77 11.33 -14.18 -10.38
C GLY A 77 9.91 -13.91 -9.85
N ILE A 78 9.49 -12.65 -9.67
CA ILE A 78 8.09 -12.34 -9.37
C ILE A 78 7.29 -12.36 -10.67
N GLN A 79 6.30 -13.25 -10.74
CA GLN A 79 5.34 -13.32 -11.82
C GLN A 79 4.07 -12.53 -11.47
N HIS A 80 3.56 -11.77 -12.44
CA HIS A 80 2.31 -11.03 -12.31
C HIS A 80 1.17 -11.75 -13.01
N ASP A 81 0.17 -12.16 -12.24
CA ASP A 81 -1.08 -12.73 -12.77
C ASP A 81 -2.26 -12.03 -12.09
N SER A 82 -3.11 -11.38 -12.88
CA SER A 82 -4.29 -10.68 -12.39
C SER A 82 -5.44 -11.60 -11.99
N ARG A 83 -5.49 -12.84 -12.50
CA ARG A 83 -6.54 -13.79 -12.12
C ARG A 83 -6.28 -14.36 -10.73
N GLY A 84 -5.04 -14.79 -10.50
CA GLY A 84 -4.61 -15.31 -9.20
C GLY A 84 -4.08 -14.26 -8.24
N MET A 85 -4.08 -12.97 -8.62
CA MET A 85 -3.47 -11.88 -7.86
C MET A 85 -2.00 -12.17 -7.47
N ARG A 86 -1.26 -12.85 -8.36
CA ARG A 86 0.15 -13.15 -8.11
C ARG A 86 0.99 -11.90 -8.32
N GLY A 87 1.92 -11.65 -7.41
CA GLY A 87 2.82 -10.48 -7.45
C GLY A 87 2.10 -9.13 -7.28
N MET A 88 0.81 -9.13 -6.92
CA MET A 88 0.04 -7.90 -6.78
C MET A 88 -1.13 -8.04 -5.80
N VAL A 89 -1.63 -6.90 -5.32
CA VAL A 89 -2.88 -6.81 -4.59
C VAL A 89 -3.72 -5.70 -5.18
N SER A 90 -5.04 -5.90 -5.26
CA SER A 90 -5.99 -4.91 -5.77
C SER A 90 -7.13 -4.79 -4.78
N PHE A 91 -7.49 -3.56 -4.45
CA PHE A 91 -8.53 -3.25 -3.48
C PHE A 91 -9.18 -1.91 -3.82
N GLN A 92 -10.37 -1.68 -3.27
CA GLN A 92 -11.09 -0.42 -3.42
C GLN A 92 -11.08 0.36 -2.11
N LEU A 93 -10.93 1.68 -2.22
CA LEU A 93 -10.99 2.60 -1.08
C LEU A 93 -12.22 3.50 -1.21
N PHE A 94 -12.97 3.65 -0.12
CA PHE A 94 -14.11 4.54 -0.04
C PHE A 94 -14.13 5.24 1.32
N ARG A 95 -14.23 6.56 1.31
CA ARG A 95 -14.42 7.36 2.53
C ARG A 95 -15.80 7.97 2.52
N SER A 96 -16.69 7.48 3.38
CA SER A 96 -18.04 8.02 3.53
C SER A 96 -17.99 9.39 4.20
N GLN A 97 -18.83 10.32 3.73
CA GLN A 97 -19.18 11.53 4.47
C GLN A 97 -20.31 11.21 5.43
N GLY A 98 -20.03 11.16 6.73
CA GLY A 98 -21.09 11.18 7.73
C GLY A 98 -21.84 12.50 7.63
N SER A 99 -23.18 12.46 7.57
CA SER A 99 -23.97 13.67 7.80
C SER A 99 -23.79 14.05 9.26
N GLY A 100 -23.07 15.14 9.53
CA GLY A 100 -22.99 15.70 10.88
C GLY A 100 -24.37 16.19 11.32
N THR A 101 -25.15 15.31 11.95
CA THR A 101 -26.19 15.72 12.90
C THR A 101 -25.65 15.40 14.28
N THR A 102 -24.96 16.36 14.89
CA THR A 102 -24.83 16.36 16.35
C THR A 102 -26.20 16.69 16.92
N ASN A 103 -27.14 15.75 16.87
CA ASN A 103 -28.25 15.74 17.82
C ASN A 103 -27.71 15.02 19.05
N ILE A 104 -27.07 15.81 19.91
CA ILE A 104 -26.82 15.41 21.29
C ILE A 104 -28.18 15.57 21.98
N ASP A 105 -29.09 14.65 21.71
CA ASP A 105 -30.24 14.45 22.57
C ASP A 105 -29.68 13.82 23.84
N ALA A 106 -29.43 14.69 24.82
CA ALA A 106 -29.22 14.31 26.20
C ALA A 106 -30.45 13.52 26.67
N SER A 107 -30.21 12.30 27.16
CA SER A 107 -31.09 11.59 28.09
C SER A 107 -30.23 10.73 28.99
#